data_AF-J0QIL3-F1
#
_entry.id   AF-J0QIL3-F1
#
_cell.length_a   1.000
_cell.length_b   1.000
_cell.length_c   1.000
_cell.angle_alpha   90.00
_cell.angle_beta   90.00
_cell.angle_gamma   90.00
#
_symmetry.space_group_name_H-M   'P 1'
#
loop_
_entity.id
_entity.type
_entity.pdbx_description
1 polymer ?
#
loop_
_entity_poly.entity_id
_entity_poly.type
_entity_poly.pdbx_seq_one_letter_code
_entity_poly.pdbx_strand_id
1 'polypeptide(L)'
;MKKLYTTPKALVVSDFKNSCSLYRLFFIKALSLVSVIIFLSNISPASANTQSFNNISNDLSGGTNVLKAIPSSYTMSSKVYRESGSALMGGEDSRKNLRFNIKLQIKVAFDTAFAGREGSKNVEDAFFGINSAFTSLNPQLVEIREPLAIGEKQNNLSQYNDQHENIDSFPFLRSLSRSLGRADEGGTITISANSPLTKISFMNSKGEARTLLDVAAGSIAADSTDVVNGSQLYALGNSVAKSLGGNTSYENGKWTAPSFKVKGVDYNGDVTTSIYDNVSAAFAGVGDSFENVKNEIAKEIAGERSDSLNWSKEDRAFVAQHGENKSSSKLTSLLDGTINNNSTDAVTGKQLHILGNSIAKSLGGNTSYENGTWITPTFTFEGLNSNGDIATATYDNVAAAFSGVGNSFTNVKNEITNQIMHAKNDSLLWSESVHAFVASHSDIPGQIPADGSYNKIKYLQDGDISVYSHDAINGSQLYSFGDSVAKYFGGGA
;
A
#
# COMPACT_ATOMS: atom_id res chain seq x y z
N MET A 1 -18.77 20.56 23.43
CA MET A 1 -18.52 20.56 24.89
C MET A 1 -17.01 20.60 25.11
N LYS A 2 -16.50 21.36 26.10
CA LYS A 2 -15.07 21.32 26.45
C LYS A 2 -14.78 20.05 27.27
N LYS A 3 -13.72 19.31 26.94
CA LYS A 3 -13.04 18.41 27.89
C LYS A 3 -11.59 18.87 28.02
N LEU A 4 -11.22 19.30 29.21
CA LEU A 4 -9.82 19.47 29.57
C LEU A 4 -9.20 18.08 29.73
N TYR A 5 -7.96 17.92 29.29
CA TYR A 5 -7.06 16.93 29.87
C TYR A 5 -5.83 17.66 30.41
N THR A 6 -5.59 17.52 31.71
CA THR A 6 -4.52 18.17 32.44
C THR A 6 -3.20 17.43 32.27
N THR A 7 -2.11 18.15 32.04
CA THR A 7 -0.75 17.61 32.09
C THR A 7 -0.43 17.06 33.50
N PRO A 8 0.12 15.84 33.61
CA PRO A 8 0.71 15.37 34.87
C PRO A 8 1.90 16.26 35.27
N LYS A 9 2.02 16.55 36.57
CA LYS A 9 3.20 17.27 37.10
C LYS A 9 4.45 16.41 36.97
N ALA A 10 5.58 17.03 36.67
CA ALA A 10 6.89 16.40 36.83
C ALA A 10 7.12 16.04 38.31
N LEU A 11 7.55 14.81 38.57
CA LEU A 11 7.92 14.36 39.90
C LEU A 11 9.40 14.72 40.16
N VAL A 12 9.64 15.76 40.95
CA VAL A 12 10.99 16.05 41.45
C VAL A 12 11.31 15.04 42.55
N VAL A 13 12.37 14.25 42.37
CA VAL A 13 12.91 13.36 43.40
C VAL A 13 14.36 13.77 43.67
N SER A 14 14.52 14.70 44.61
CA SER A 14 15.80 14.92 45.29
C SER A 14 16.07 13.80 46.30
N ASP A 15 17.35 13.57 46.59
CA ASP A 15 17.88 12.73 47.67
C ASP A 15 17.49 11.25 47.69
N PHE A 16 18.40 10.41 47.18
CA PHE A 16 18.58 9.03 47.68
C PHE A 16 20.07 8.68 47.75
N LYS A 17 20.72 9.03 48.87
CA LYS A 17 22.07 8.54 49.22
C LYS A 17 21.96 7.22 49.98
N ASN A 18 22.91 6.31 49.71
CA ASN A 18 23.28 5.14 50.50
C ASN A 18 22.15 4.13 50.85
N SER A 19 21.87 3.20 49.93
CA SER A 19 21.40 1.85 50.28
C SER A 19 21.87 0.83 49.24
N CYS A 20 22.76 -0.08 49.61
CA CYS A 20 23.27 -1.13 48.71
C CYS A 20 22.45 -2.42 48.88
N SER A 21 21.82 -2.91 47.79
CA SER A 21 21.30 -4.29 47.73
C SER A 21 21.11 -4.75 46.28
N LEU A 22 21.05 -6.07 46.08
CA LEU A 22 20.94 -6.74 44.77
C LEU A 22 19.64 -6.44 43.99
N TYR A 23 18.64 -5.83 44.62
CA TYR A 23 17.29 -5.67 44.04
C TYR A 23 17.21 -4.74 42.83
N ARG A 24 18.16 -3.80 42.65
CA ARG A 24 18.14 -2.85 41.52
C ARG A 24 18.21 -3.54 40.14
N LEU A 25 18.92 -4.67 40.04
CA LEU A 25 19.11 -5.37 38.76
C LEU A 25 17.83 -6.09 38.29
N PHE A 26 17.03 -6.61 39.24
CA PHE A 26 15.73 -7.21 38.93
C PHE A 26 14.66 -6.17 38.61
N PHE A 27 14.65 -5.02 39.30
CA PHE A 27 13.65 -3.98 39.07
C PHE A 27 13.76 -3.37 37.65
N ILE A 28 14.98 -3.18 37.14
CA ILE A 28 15.23 -2.69 35.78
C ILE A 28 14.83 -3.73 34.72
N LYS A 29 15.13 -5.02 34.93
CA LYS A 29 14.68 -6.10 34.03
C LYS A 29 13.15 -6.21 33.99
N ALA A 30 12.48 -6.09 35.13
CA ALA A 30 11.01 -6.15 35.21
C ALA A 30 10.34 -4.99 34.46
N LEU A 31 10.82 -3.75 34.65
CA LEU A 31 10.21 -2.56 34.03
C LEU A 31 10.38 -2.55 32.50
N SER A 32 11.51 -3.06 32.00
CA SER A 32 11.74 -3.27 30.56
C SER A 32 10.77 -4.30 29.97
N LEU A 33 10.70 -5.50 30.58
CA LEU A 33 9.91 -6.61 30.04
C LEU A 33 8.39 -6.34 30.06
N VAL A 34 7.88 -5.74 31.15
CA VAL A 34 6.46 -5.40 31.27
C VAL A 34 6.05 -4.33 30.25
N SER A 35 6.91 -3.33 30.00
CA SER A 35 6.65 -2.30 28.99
C SER A 35 6.55 -2.89 27.57
N VAL A 36 7.45 -3.82 27.23
CA VAL A 36 7.44 -4.51 25.93
C VAL A 36 6.22 -5.43 25.79
N ILE A 37 5.83 -6.17 26.83
CA ILE A 37 4.67 -7.07 26.80
C ILE A 37 3.36 -6.28 26.63
N ILE A 38 3.17 -5.17 27.37
CA ILE A 38 1.96 -4.33 27.25
C ILE A 38 1.87 -3.66 25.87
N PHE A 39 3.00 -3.33 25.24
CA PHE A 39 3.02 -2.78 23.87
C PHE A 39 2.73 -3.83 22.78
N LEU A 40 2.92 -5.12 23.07
CA LEU A 40 2.73 -6.22 22.10
C LEU A 40 1.40 -6.98 22.27
N SER A 41 0.72 -6.87 23.41
CA SER A 41 -0.46 -7.69 23.73
C SER A 41 -1.81 -7.17 23.17
N ASN A 42 -1.81 -6.08 22.41
CA ASN A 42 -3.04 -5.33 22.06
C ASN A 42 -3.69 -5.71 20.71
N ILE A 43 -3.39 -6.89 20.16
CA ILE A 43 -4.11 -7.50 19.02
C ILE A 43 -4.28 -9.01 19.27
N SER A 44 -5.53 -9.47 19.29
CA SER A 44 -5.92 -10.89 19.48
C SER A 44 -5.59 -11.76 18.24
N PRO A 45 -5.49 -13.11 18.38
CA PRO A 45 -4.62 -13.92 17.54
C PRO A 45 -5.23 -14.38 16.20
N ALA A 46 -4.34 -14.73 15.27
CA ALA A 46 -4.66 -15.50 14.07
C ALA A 46 -4.59 -17.01 14.33
N SER A 47 -5.39 -17.80 13.59
CA SER A 47 -5.28 -19.26 13.53
C SER A 47 -4.19 -19.71 12.54
N ALA A 48 -3.48 -20.80 12.87
CA ALA A 48 -2.31 -21.27 12.14
C ALA A 48 -2.61 -21.98 10.80
N ASN A 49 -1.61 -22.04 9.90
CA ASN A 49 -0.94 -23.32 9.62
C ASN A 49 0.48 -23.12 9.02
N THR A 50 1.25 -24.20 8.86
CA THR A 50 2.72 -24.17 8.65
C THR A 50 3.24 -24.74 7.31
N GLN A 51 4.53 -24.48 7.02
CA GLN A 51 5.37 -25.05 5.94
C GLN A 51 5.04 -24.52 4.51
N SER A 52 5.99 -24.30 3.59
CA SER A 52 7.41 -24.67 3.54
C SER A 52 8.26 -23.62 2.80
N PHE A 53 9.59 -23.63 2.97
CA PHE A 53 10.55 -22.78 2.23
C PHE A 53 11.41 -23.63 1.29
N ASN A 54 11.59 -23.20 0.03
CA ASN A 54 12.82 -23.42 -0.75
C ASN A 54 12.85 -22.59 -2.04
N ASN A 55 14.07 -22.27 -2.50
CA ASN A 55 14.45 -21.75 -3.81
C ASN A 55 13.81 -20.43 -4.29
N ILE A 56 14.48 -19.31 -4.00
CA ILE A 56 14.27 -18.02 -4.68
C ILE A 56 15.09 -18.01 -5.98
N SER A 57 14.46 -18.34 -7.11
CA SER A 57 14.81 -17.89 -8.48
C SER A 57 13.83 -18.51 -9.50
N ASN A 58 13.00 -17.69 -10.18
CA ASN A 58 12.41 -17.86 -11.53
C ASN A 58 11.09 -17.08 -11.78
N ASP A 59 10.41 -16.57 -10.74
CA ASP A 59 9.01 -16.09 -10.77
C ASP A 59 8.71 -14.79 -11.59
N LEU A 60 9.62 -14.33 -12.46
CA LEU A 60 9.32 -13.31 -13.49
C LEU A 60 9.75 -13.78 -14.89
N SER A 61 9.03 -14.78 -15.42
CA SER A 61 9.17 -15.26 -16.80
C SER A 61 7.84 -15.65 -17.46
N GLY A 62 6.79 -14.85 -17.20
CA GLY A 62 5.42 -15.05 -17.73
C GLY A 62 5.27 -14.75 -19.23
N GLY A 63 5.86 -15.58 -20.11
CA GLY A 63 5.68 -15.50 -21.55
C GLY A 63 4.31 -16.05 -22.01
N THR A 64 3.48 -15.19 -22.61
CA THR A 64 2.12 -15.55 -23.04
C THR A 64 2.12 -16.45 -24.29
N ASN A 65 1.44 -17.60 -24.23
CA ASN A 65 1.24 -18.48 -25.38
C ASN A 65 -0.23 -18.46 -25.82
N VAL A 66 -0.51 -17.80 -26.95
CA VAL A 66 -1.85 -17.28 -27.30
C VAL A 66 -2.66 -18.30 -28.10
N LEU A 67 -3.25 -19.32 -27.44
CA LEU A 67 -4.22 -20.21 -28.11
C LEU A 67 -5.21 -20.99 -27.19
N LYS A 68 -5.30 -20.70 -25.89
CA LYS A 68 -6.35 -21.26 -25.01
C LYS A 68 -6.91 -20.22 -24.04
N ALA A 69 -8.23 -20.22 -23.89
CA ALA A 69 -8.95 -19.34 -22.97
C ALA A 69 -8.76 -19.79 -21.51
N ILE A 70 -7.65 -19.39 -20.91
CA ILE A 70 -7.34 -19.53 -19.48
C ILE A 70 -7.20 -18.11 -18.92
N PRO A 71 -7.96 -17.73 -17.86
CA PRO A 71 -7.86 -16.39 -17.29
C PRO A 71 -6.48 -16.15 -16.67
N SER A 72 -6.02 -14.90 -16.69
CA SER A 72 -4.70 -14.45 -16.22
C SER A 72 -4.41 -14.90 -14.79
N SER A 73 -3.66 -15.98 -14.63
CA SER A 73 -3.26 -16.53 -13.34
C SER A 73 -2.03 -15.81 -12.81
N TYR A 74 -2.22 -14.94 -11.82
CA TYR A 74 -1.12 -14.30 -11.09
C TYR A 74 -0.67 -15.24 -9.97
N THR A 75 0.51 -15.85 -10.11
CA THR A 75 1.08 -16.71 -9.07
C THR A 75 1.94 -15.87 -8.13
N MET A 76 1.65 -15.92 -6.82
CA MET A 76 2.53 -15.36 -5.79
C MET A 76 2.58 -16.29 -4.57
N SER A 77 3.78 -16.61 -4.11
CA SER A 77 4.01 -17.50 -2.95
C SER A 77 3.20 -18.81 -3.06
N SER A 78 3.36 -19.50 -4.20
CA SER A 78 2.68 -20.74 -4.61
C SER A 78 1.14 -20.76 -4.55
N LYS A 79 0.47 -19.61 -4.37
CA LYS A 79 -0.97 -19.43 -4.58
C LYS A 79 -1.25 -18.80 -5.93
N VAL A 80 -2.30 -19.28 -6.60
CA VAL A 80 -2.81 -18.75 -7.87
C VAL A 80 -3.99 -17.81 -7.62
N TYR A 81 -3.80 -16.54 -7.94
CA TYR A 81 -4.83 -15.51 -7.90
C TYR A 81 -5.38 -15.27 -9.31
N ARG A 82 -6.71 -15.11 -9.42
CA ARG A 82 -7.41 -14.97 -10.73
C ARG A 82 -7.69 -13.52 -11.12
N GLU A 83 -7.51 -12.59 -10.19
CA GLU A 83 -7.82 -11.17 -10.32
C GLU A 83 -6.69 -10.35 -9.69
N SER A 84 -6.37 -9.20 -10.28
CA SER A 84 -5.25 -8.34 -9.87
C SER A 84 -5.37 -7.82 -8.44
N GLY A 85 -6.59 -7.47 -8.00
CA GLY A 85 -6.87 -7.05 -6.62
C GLY A 85 -6.54 -8.14 -5.59
N SER A 86 -6.86 -9.40 -5.89
CA SER A 86 -6.52 -10.53 -5.02
C SER A 86 -5.01 -10.79 -4.96
N ALA A 87 -4.30 -10.63 -6.07
CA ALA A 87 -2.84 -10.71 -6.10
C ALA A 87 -2.18 -9.58 -5.27
N LEU A 88 -2.71 -8.35 -5.35
CA LEU A 88 -2.24 -7.21 -4.55
C LEU A 88 -2.50 -7.40 -3.05
N MET A 89 -3.65 -7.95 -2.65
CA MET A 89 -3.91 -8.36 -1.26
C MET A 89 -2.98 -9.49 -0.81
N GLY A 90 -2.73 -10.48 -1.68
CA GLY A 90 -1.68 -11.49 -1.48
C GLY A 90 -0.30 -10.86 -1.30
N GLY A 91 0.01 -9.77 -2.00
CA GLY A 91 1.20 -8.95 -1.82
C GLY A 91 1.24 -8.15 -0.51
N GLU A 92 0.11 -7.82 0.10
CA GLU A 92 0.10 -7.28 1.47
C GLU A 92 0.29 -8.37 2.52
N ASP A 93 -0.33 -9.55 2.35
CA ASP A 93 -0.11 -10.68 3.25
C ASP A 93 1.30 -11.28 3.12
N SER A 94 1.90 -11.25 1.94
CA SER A 94 3.33 -11.54 1.75
C SER A 94 4.22 -10.44 2.34
N ARG A 95 3.82 -9.15 2.33
CA ARG A 95 4.52 -8.09 3.09
C ARG A 95 4.33 -8.20 4.60
N LYS A 96 3.20 -8.71 5.10
CA LYS A 96 2.99 -9.09 6.52
C LYS A 96 3.84 -10.29 6.89
N ASN A 97 3.89 -11.34 6.05
CA ASN A 97 4.77 -12.48 6.24
C ASN A 97 6.25 -12.11 6.13
N LEU A 98 6.65 -11.16 5.28
CA LEU A 98 8.02 -10.65 5.24
C LEU A 98 8.34 -9.88 6.51
N ARG A 99 7.46 -8.97 6.96
CA ARG A 99 7.61 -8.27 8.26
C ARG A 99 7.59 -9.23 9.45
N PHE A 100 6.83 -10.32 9.40
CA PHE A 100 6.78 -11.35 10.43
C PHE A 100 8.04 -12.22 10.41
N ASN A 101 8.51 -12.67 9.24
CA ASN A 101 9.76 -13.42 9.11
C ASN A 101 10.99 -12.57 9.46
N ILE A 102 11.03 -11.29 9.08
CA ILE A 102 12.08 -10.36 9.52
C ILE A 102 12.03 -10.17 11.05
N LYS A 103 10.84 -9.94 11.64
CA LYS A 103 10.70 -9.91 13.11
C LYS A 103 11.09 -11.23 13.77
N LEU A 104 10.77 -12.37 13.16
CA LEU A 104 11.07 -13.70 13.69
C LEU A 104 12.55 -14.05 13.55
N GLN A 105 13.21 -13.66 12.45
CA GLN A 105 14.65 -13.84 12.25
C GLN A 105 15.46 -12.88 13.13
N ILE A 106 15.05 -11.61 13.26
CA ILE A 106 15.64 -10.68 14.24
C ILE A 106 15.43 -11.20 15.66
N LYS A 107 14.24 -11.70 16.00
CA LYS A 107 13.97 -12.30 17.31
C LYS A 107 14.80 -13.57 17.53
N VAL A 108 14.90 -14.47 16.56
CA VAL A 108 15.70 -15.71 16.67
C VAL A 108 17.19 -15.39 16.70
N ALA A 109 17.67 -14.36 16.00
CA ALA A 109 19.05 -13.89 16.10
C ALA A 109 19.34 -13.29 17.48
N PHE A 110 18.45 -12.46 18.03
CA PHE A 110 18.54 -11.99 19.42
C PHE A 110 18.46 -13.15 20.42
N ASP A 111 17.45 -14.01 20.32
CA ASP A 111 17.29 -15.18 21.19
C ASP A 111 18.52 -16.10 21.10
N THR A 112 19.18 -16.21 19.95
CA THR A 112 20.40 -17.03 19.76
C THR A 112 21.68 -16.31 20.23
N ALA A 113 21.71 -14.99 20.21
CA ALA A 113 22.80 -14.18 20.77
C ALA A 113 22.72 -14.04 22.31
N PHE A 114 21.52 -14.18 22.89
CA PHE A 114 21.27 -14.03 24.32
C PHE A 114 20.89 -15.33 25.06
N ALA A 115 20.43 -16.38 24.39
CA ALA A 115 20.42 -17.74 24.95
C ALA A 115 21.86 -18.27 24.91
N GLY A 116 22.53 -18.21 26.05
CA GLY A 116 23.95 -18.54 26.16
C GLY A 116 24.24 -19.94 25.65
N ARG A 117 25.06 -20.03 24.60
CA ARG A 117 25.86 -21.24 24.38
C ARG A 117 26.77 -21.41 25.58
N GLU A 118 26.71 -22.56 26.23
CA GLU A 118 27.67 -22.98 27.25
C GLU A 118 29.08 -23.06 26.62
N GLY A 119 29.79 -21.93 26.60
CA GLY A 119 31.06 -21.83 25.87
C GLY A 119 31.48 -20.44 25.39
N SER A 120 30.63 -19.40 25.41
CA SER A 120 31.08 -18.02 25.21
C SER A 120 31.88 -17.53 26.43
N LYS A 121 33.16 -17.21 26.25
CA LYS A 121 34.12 -16.94 27.34
C LYS A 121 34.37 -15.45 27.58
N ASN A 122 33.91 -14.56 26.70
CA ASN A 122 34.04 -13.11 26.86
C ASN A 122 32.96 -12.29 26.14
N VAL A 123 33.01 -10.96 26.34
CA VAL A 123 32.18 -9.96 25.64
C VAL A 123 32.51 -9.89 24.15
N GLU A 124 33.73 -10.24 23.74
CA GLU A 124 34.10 -10.28 22.33
C GLU A 124 33.36 -11.39 21.56
N ASP A 125 33.17 -12.59 22.14
CA ASP A 125 32.31 -13.65 21.60
C ASP A 125 30.86 -13.16 21.41
N ALA A 126 30.35 -12.33 22.33
CA ALA A 126 28.99 -11.78 22.25
C ALA A 126 28.86 -10.72 21.14
N PHE A 127 29.84 -9.80 21.00
CA PHE A 127 29.92 -8.91 19.84
C PHE A 127 30.14 -9.67 18.53
N PHE A 128 30.92 -10.76 18.55
CA PHE A 128 31.13 -11.63 17.40
C PHE A 128 29.84 -12.36 17.01
N GLY A 129 28.99 -12.76 17.98
CA GLY A 129 27.65 -13.29 17.73
C GLY A 129 26.73 -12.29 17.02
N ILE A 130 26.71 -11.03 17.48
CA ILE A 130 25.95 -9.95 16.83
C ILE A 130 26.50 -9.66 15.42
N ASN A 131 27.82 -9.54 15.28
CA ASN A 131 28.49 -9.29 14.00
C ASN A 131 28.31 -10.47 13.03
N SER A 132 28.25 -11.70 13.53
CA SER A 132 27.95 -12.92 12.78
C SER A 132 26.51 -12.96 12.26
N ALA A 133 25.53 -12.48 13.04
CA ALA A 133 24.16 -12.31 12.58
C ALA A 133 24.03 -11.28 11.44
N PHE A 134 24.86 -10.23 11.44
CA PHE A 134 24.99 -9.31 10.28
C PHE A 134 25.77 -9.92 9.10
N THR A 135 26.60 -10.95 9.34
CA THR A 135 27.49 -11.56 8.33
C THR A 135 26.88 -12.83 7.70
N SER A 136 25.69 -13.27 8.11
CA SER A 136 25.06 -14.50 7.59
C SER A 136 24.47 -14.39 6.16
N LEU A 137 24.97 -13.46 5.34
CA LEU A 137 24.57 -13.21 3.95
C LEU A 137 25.49 -13.92 2.93
N ASN A 138 25.72 -15.22 3.16
CA ASN A 138 26.40 -16.17 2.25
C ASN A 138 27.96 -16.02 2.12
N PRO A 139 28.70 -17.03 1.59
CA PRO A 139 29.84 -17.59 2.36
C PRO A 139 31.13 -17.92 1.55
N GLN A 140 32.17 -18.46 2.23
CA GLN A 140 32.96 -19.68 1.90
C GLN A 140 34.42 -19.69 2.45
N LEU A 141 34.91 -20.90 2.81
CA LEU A 141 36.32 -21.36 3.09
C LEU A 141 37.05 -20.80 4.36
N VAL A 142 37.82 -21.52 5.23
CA VAL A 142 38.67 -22.78 5.21
C VAL A 142 40.13 -22.49 4.80
N GLU A 143 41.24 -22.83 5.50
CA GLU A 143 41.62 -23.60 6.74
C GLU A 143 43.11 -23.22 7.15
N ILE A 144 43.93 -23.74 8.11
CA ILE A 144 44.04 -24.80 9.16
C ILE A 144 45.09 -24.33 10.24
N ARG A 145 45.20 -24.94 11.45
CA ARG A 145 46.43 -25.62 12.00
C ARG A 145 46.39 -26.09 13.49
N GLU A 146 47.18 -27.13 13.75
CA GLU A 146 47.49 -27.89 14.99
C GLU A 146 49.05 -27.95 15.15
N PRO A 147 49.71 -28.55 16.20
CA PRO A 147 49.22 -29.36 17.33
C PRO A 147 49.89 -29.10 18.73
N LEU A 148 49.68 -30.05 19.66
CA LEU A 148 50.53 -30.49 20.81
C LEU A 148 50.28 -29.92 22.22
N ALA A 149 50.04 -30.85 23.15
CA ALA A 149 50.09 -30.64 24.59
C ALA A 149 50.79 -31.80 25.32
N ILE A 150 51.80 -31.46 26.13
CA ILE A 150 52.25 -32.12 27.37
C ILE A 150 52.63 -33.61 27.33
N GLY A 151 53.88 -33.91 27.70
CA GLY A 151 54.17 -35.11 28.49
C GLY A 151 55.62 -35.60 28.50
N GLU A 152 56.36 -35.32 29.57
CA GLU A 152 57.28 -36.33 30.15
C GLU A 152 57.60 -36.08 31.64
N LYS A 153 58.32 -37.01 32.27
CA LYS A 153 58.62 -37.13 33.71
C LYS A 153 60.13 -37.05 33.97
N GLN A 154 60.50 -37.17 35.26
CA GLN A 154 61.81 -37.53 35.85
C GLN A 154 62.64 -36.35 36.41
N ASN A 155 63.38 -36.49 37.52
CA ASN A 155 63.32 -37.54 38.57
C ASN A 155 63.88 -37.06 39.92
N ASN A 156 63.74 -37.93 40.94
CA ASN A 156 64.28 -37.81 42.30
C ASN A 156 65.74 -37.32 42.41
N LEU A 157 66.03 -36.58 43.50
CA LEU A 157 67.14 -36.73 44.47
C LEU A 157 67.12 -35.49 45.40
N SER A 158 67.45 -35.53 46.69
CA SER A 158 67.85 -36.64 47.58
C SER A 158 67.40 -36.36 49.02
N GLN A 159 67.32 -37.40 49.87
CA GLN A 159 67.24 -37.20 51.32
C GLN A 159 68.53 -36.58 51.88
N TYR A 160 68.41 -35.80 52.95
CA TYR A 160 69.42 -35.75 54.00
C TYR A 160 68.72 -35.60 55.35
N ASN A 161 69.20 -36.30 56.38
CA ASN A 161 68.78 -36.07 57.76
C ASN A 161 69.54 -34.87 58.32
N ASP A 162 68.96 -34.18 59.29
CA ASP A 162 69.73 -33.74 60.44
C ASP A 162 68.90 -33.86 61.72
N GLN A 163 69.55 -34.30 62.80
CA GLN A 163 68.95 -34.31 64.13
C GLN A 163 69.32 -33.00 64.82
N HIS A 164 68.35 -32.24 65.30
CA HIS A 164 68.60 -31.13 66.22
C HIS A 164 68.15 -31.47 67.64
N GLU A 165 69.09 -31.33 68.57
CA GLU A 165 68.92 -31.62 69.99
C GLU A 165 67.94 -30.65 70.68
N ASN A 166 67.52 -31.00 71.89
CA ASN A 166 66.58 -30.22 72.69
C ASN A 166 67.12 -28.82 73.07
N ILE A 167 66.50 -27.78 72.52
CA ILE A 167 66.96 -26.37 72.62
C ILE A 167 66.43 -25.65 73.90
N ASP A 168 65.58 -26.28 74.73
CA ASP A 168 64.91 -25.61 75.88
C ASP A 168 65.86 -25.08 76.98
N SER A 169 67.17 -25.37 76.91
CA SER A 169 68.17 -25.03 77.93
C SER A 169 68.75 -23.60 77.87
N PHE A 170 68.52 -22.83 76.79
CA PHE A 170 69.15 -21.51 76.60
C PHE A 170 68.20 -20.31 76.81
N PRO A 171 68.38 -19.47 77.86
CA PRO A 171 67.42 -18.40 78.19
C PRO A 171 67.35 -17.26 77.17
N PHE A 172 68.42 -17.01 76.39
CA PHE A 172 68.41 -16.03 75.30
C PHE A 172 67.55 -16.51 74.11
N LEU A 173 67.71 -17.78 73.70
CA LEU A 173 66.85 -18.37 72.67
C LEU A 173 65.39 -18.46 73.16
N ARG A 174 65.18 -18.62 74.48
CA ARG A 174 63.85 -18.57 75.10
C ARG A 174 63.19 -17.18 75.08
N SER A 175 63.94 -16.08 75.02
CA SER A 175 63.35 -14.74 74.80
C SER A 175 63.12 -14.46 73.32
N LEU A 176 64.05 -14.88 72.45
CA LEU A 176 63.93 -14.70 71.00
C LEU A 176 62.74 -15.47 70.41
N SER A 177 62.56 -16.74 70.80
CA SER A 177 61.39 -17.55 70.41
C SER A 177 60.07 -17.01 70.96
N ARG A 178 60.06 -16.41 72.16
CA ARG A 178 58.88 -15.69 72.68
C ARG A 178 58.57 -14.38 71.93
N SER A 179 59.58 -13.76 71.32
CA SER A 179 59.41 -12.54 70.51
C SER A 179 59.01 -12.80 69.06
N LEU A 180 59.36 -13.96 68.49
CA LEU A 180 59.07 -14.33 67.11
C LEU A 180 57.85 -15.27 66.98
N GLY A 181 57.45 -15.92 68.07
CA GLY A 181 56.40 -16.94 68.10
C GLY A 181 56.98 -18.35 68.16
N ARG A 182 56.31 -19.24 68.90
CA ARG A 182 56.50 -20.68 68.70
C ARG A 182 55.80 -21.06 67.40
N ALA A 183 56.44 -21.92 66.60
CA ALA A 183 55.66 -22.76 65.69
C ALA A 183 54.82 -23.72 66.54
N ASP A 184 53.57 -23.93 66.16
CA ASP A 184 52.77 -25.04 66.65
C ASP A 184 53.10 -26.34 65.90
N GLU A 185 52.50 -27.46 66.32
CA GLU A 185 52.67 -28.76 65.66
C GLU A 185 52.01 -28.80 64.25
N GLY A 186 51.33 -27.73 63.84
CA GLY A 186 50.84 -27.47 62.48
C GLY A 186 51.77 -26.60 61.62
N GLY A 187 52.90 -26.13 62.16
CA GLY A 187 53.90 -25.34 61.44
C GLY A 187 53.64 -23.83 61.35
N THR A 188 52.66 -23.28 62.06
CA THR A 188 52.29 -21.85 61.97
C THR A 188 53.03 -21.01 63.01
N ILE A 189 53.72 -19.95 62.56
CA ILE A 189 54.42 -18.99 63.44
C ILE A 189 53.47 -17.84 63.80
N THR A 190 53.02 -17.80 65.07
CA THR A 190 52.15 -16.72 65.56
C THR A 190 52.96 -15.60 66.23
N ILE A 191 53.08 -14.46 65.52
CA ILE A 191 53.81 -13.28 66.02
C ILE A 191 53.06 -12.64 67.20
N SER A 192 53.74 -12.43 68.32
CA SER A 192 53.26 -11.65 69.48
C SER A 192 51.93 -12.11 70.10
N ALA A 193 51.62 -13.42 70.09
CA ALA A 193 50.34 -14.01 70.51
C ALA A 193 49.76 -13.53 71.86
N ASN A 194 50.60 -13.16 72.84
CA ASN A 194 50.18 -12.69 74.17
C ASN A 194 49.94 -11.16 74.26
N SER A 195 49.98 -10.46 73.12
CA SER A 195 49.75 -9.01 73.05
C SER A 195 48.28 -8.70 72.77
N PRO A 196 47.64 -7.75 73.46
CA PRO A 196 46.29 -7.28 73.13
C PRO A 196 46.24 -6.40 71.86
N LEU A 197 47.38 -6.18 71.19
CA LEU A 197 47.49 -5.33 70.01
C LEU A 197 47.12 -6.08 68.73
N THR A 198 46.04 -5.67 68.07
CA THR A 198 45.50 -6.29 66.85
C THR A 198 46.21 -5.87 65.54
N LYS A 199 47.42 -5.30 65.63
CA LYS A 199 48.18 -4.80 64.47
C LYS A 199 49.67 -5.09 64.61
N ILE A 200 50.25 -5.71 63.58
CA ILE A 200 51.70 -5.83 63.39
C ILE A 200 52.17 -4.72 62.43
N SER A 201 53.35 -4.17 62.65
CA SER A 201 53.98 -3.19 61.75
C SER A 201 55.27 -3.75 61.16
N PHE A 202 55.43 -3.61 59.85
CA PHE A 202 56.61 -4.04 59.09
C PHE A 202 57.50 -2.87 58.64
N MET A 203 57.39 -1.70 59.29
CA MET A 203 58.23 -0.54 58.95
C MET A 203 59.72 -0.80 59.24
N ASN A 204 60.61 -0.13 58.51
CA ASN A 204 62.03 -0.09 58.86
C ASN A 204 62.35 0.97 59.93
N SER A 205 63.61 1.08 60.33
CA SER A 205 64.10 2.02 61.35
C SER A 205 63.97 3.51 60.99
N LYS A 206 63.54 3.84 59.76
CA LYS A 206 63.19 5.21 59.32
C LYS A 206 61.67 5.44 59.23
N GLY A 207 60.85 4.43 59.51
CA GLY A 207 59.39 4.49 59.29
C GLY A 207 58.95 4.19 57.86
N GLU A 208 59.85 3.76 56.96
CA GLU A 208 59.50 3.40 55.58
C GLU A 208 58.82 2.01 55.56
N ALA A 209 57.79 1.84 54.73
CA ALA A 209 57.15 0.54 54.50
C ALA A 209 58.08 -0.44 53.76
N ARG A 210 57.85 -1.75 53.92
CA ARG A 210 58.63 -2.82 53.28
C ARG A 210 57.76 -3.67 52.37
N THR A 211 58.34 -4.16 51.27
CA THR A 211 57.78 -5.27 50.49
C THR A 211 57.85 -6.55 51.31
N LEU A 212 56.77 -7.32 51.34
CA LEU A 212 56.78 -8.71 51.84
C LEU A 212 57.03 -9.64 50.65
N LEU A 213 58.12 -10.42 50.72
CA LEU A 213 58.54 -11.36 49.68
C LEU A 213 58.11 -12.79 50.05
N ASP A 214 58.19 -13.70 49.08
CA ASP A 214 57.98 -15.14 49.24
C ASP A 214 56.61 -15.55 49.83
N VAL A 215 55.62 -14.65 49.69
CA VAL A 215 54.22 -14.88 50.10
C VAL A 215 53.56 -15.88 49.14
N ALA A 216 53.30 -17.08 49.65
CA ALA A 216 52.50 -18.09 48.95
C ALA A 216 51.09 -17.56 48.60
N ALA A 217 50.44 -18.17 47.62
CA ALA A 217 49.09 -17.76 47.21
C ALA A 217 48.06 -18.17 48.28
N GLY A 218 47.52 -17.19 49.02
CA GLY A 218 46.52 -17.41 50.06
C GLY A 218 45.17 -17.90 49.52
N SER A 219 44.35 -18.51 50.37
CA SER A 219 42.99 -18.95 50.01
C SER A 219 42.11 -17.77 49.60
N ILE A 220 41.37 -17.90 48.50
CA ILE A 220 40.37 -16.92 48.06
C ILE A 220 38.98 -17.46 48.39
N ALA A 221 38.58 -17.29 49.66
CA ALA A 221 37.28 -17.66 50.21
C ALA A 221 36.66 -16.47 50.95
N ALA A 222 35.34 -16.51 51.20
CA ALA A 222 34.58 -15.40 51.78
C ALA A 222 34.95 -15.07 53.24
N ASP A 223 35.54 -16.05 53.93
CA ASP A 223 35.98 -16.05 55.33
C ASP A 223 37.51 -16.17 55.46
N SER A 224 38.25 -16.15 54.34
CA SER A 224 39.71 -16.25 54.34
C SER A 224 40.37 -15.05 55.01
N THR A 225 41.34 -15.33 55.88
CA THR A 225 42.25 -14.33 56.49
C THR A 225 43.64 -14.34 55.87
N ASP A 226 43.85 -15.10 54.80
CA ASP A 226 45.17 -15.28 54.18
C ASP A 226 45.62 -14.02 53.41
N VAL A 227 46.94 -13.85 53.30
CA VAL A 227 47.51 -12.76 52.49
C VAL A 227 47.44 -13.14 51.00
N VAL A 228 46.73 -12.34 50.21
CA VAL A 228 46.75 -12.45 48.74
C VAL A 228 48.02 -11.83 48.16
N ASN A 229 48.62 -12.48 47.16
CA ASN A 229 49.85 -12.03 46.54
C ASN A 229 49.65 -11.44 45.12
N GLY A 230 50.73 -10.94 44.52
CA GLY A 230 50.69 -10.26 43.22
C GLY A 230 50.25 -11.14 42.04
N SER A 231 50.52 -12.45 42.06
CA SER A 231 50.12 -13.34 40.95
C SER A 231 48.62 -13.63 40.95
N GLN A 232 47.99 -13.66 42.14
CA GLN A 232 46.54 -13.78 42.28
C GLN A 232 45.80 -12.53 41.77
N LEU A 233 46.28 -11.33 42.14
CA LEU A 233 45.72 -10.07 41.63
C LEU A 233 45.92 -9.93 40.11
N TYR A 234 47.08 -10.35 39.59
CA TYR A 234 47.33 -10.40 38.15
C TYR A 234 46.40 -11.38 37.43
N ALA A 235 46.18 -12.58 37.98
CA ALA A 235 45.26 -13.56 37.41
C ALA A 235 43.82 -13.02 37.34
N LEU A 236 43.35 -12.33 38.38
CA LEU A 236 42.05 -11.65 38.40
C LEU A 236 41.97 -10.54 37.33
N GLY A 237 42.96 -9.65 37.25
CA GLY A 237 42.98 -8.58 36.27
C GLY A 237 43.03 -9.09 34.81
N ASN A 238 43.86 -10.11 34.55
CA ASN A 238 43.92 -10.79 33.26
C ASN A 238 42.59 -11.51 32.91
N SER A 239 41.91 -12.10 33.89
CA SER A 239 40.58 -12.68 33.70
C SER A 239 39.56 -11.63 33.30
N VAL A 240 39.49 -10.49 34.00
CA VAL A 240 38.57 -9.39 33.67
C VAL A 240 38.92 -8.73 32.33
N ALA A 241 40.20 -8.58 32.01
CA ALA A 241 40.66 -8.09 30.70
C ALA A 241 40.17 -9.00 29.56
N LYS A 242 40.37 -10.32 29.69
CA LYS A 242 39.84 -11.32 28.75
C LYS A 242 38.32 -11.26 28.66
N SER A 243 37.61 -11.10 29.76
CA SER A 243 36.15 -10.97 29.78
C SER A 243 35.64 -9.73 29.05
N LEU A 244 36.34 -8.59 29.13
CA LEU A 244 36.01 -7.39 28.36
C LEU A 244 36.35 -7.52 26.87
N GLY A 245 37.45 -8.23 26.54
CA GLY A 245 37.88 -8.46 25.16
C GLY A 245 38.24 -7.18 24.42
N GLY A 246 38.16 -7.19 23.10
CA GLY A 246 38.40 -6.00 22.26
C GLY A 246 39.82 -5.45 22.38
N ASN A 247 40.82 -6.30 22.61
CA ASN A 247 42.21 -5.93 22.94
C ASN A 247 42.44 -5.30 24.33
N THR A 248 41.48 -5.39 25.27
CA THR A 248 41.73 -5.06 26.69
C THR A 248 42.86 -5.93 27.24
N SER A 249 43.84 -5.33 27.93
CA SER A 249 44.90 -6.05 28.65
C SER A 249 45.11 -5.51 30.07
N TYR A 250 45.67 -6.34 30.94
CA TYR A 250 46.10 -5.95 32.29
C TYR A 250 47.53 -6.44 32.51
N GLU A 251 48.48 -5.52 32.50
CA GLU A 251 49.92 -5.82 32.48
C GLU A 251 50.66 -4.88 33.44
N ASN A 252 51.56 -5.43 34.26
CA ASN A 252 52.38 -4.67 35.22
C ASN A 252 51.56 -3.73 36.13
N GLY A 253 50.33 -4.12 36.48
CA GLY A 253 49.40 -3.33 37.30
C GLY A 253 48.57 -2.29 36.54
N LYS A 254 48.81 -2.11 35.22
CA LYS A 254 48.15 -1.11 34.37
C LYS A 254 47.11 -1.75 33.44
N TRP A 255 46.02 -1.03 33.22
CA TRP A 255 44.99 -1.37 32.24
C TRP A 255 45.26 -0.76 30.86
N THR A 256 45.01 -1.55 29.82
CA THR A 256 44.78 -1.10 28.44
C THR A 256 43.27 -1.13 28.20
N ALA A 257 42.68 -0.02 27.72
CA ALA A 257 41.25 0.05 27.42
C ALA A 257 40.87 -0.84 26.22
N PRO A 258 39.61 -1.33 26.14
CA PRO A 258 39.12 -2.02 24.95
C PRO A 258 39.10 -1.12 23.71
N SER A 259 38.91 -1.74 22.56
CA SER A 259 38.75 -1.12 21.25
C SER A 259 37.64 -1.85 20.49
N PHE A 260 36.39 -1.58 20.87
CA PHE A 260 35.21 -2.19 20.29
C PHE A 260 34.93 -1.60 18.90
N LYS A 261 35.16 -2.38 17.85
CA LYS A 261 34.83 -2.04 16.47
C LYS A 261 33.37 -2.38 16.18
N VAL A 262 32.51 -1.37 16.13
CA VAL A 262 31.07 -1.51 15.85
C VAL A 262 30.80 -1.07 14.42
N LYS A 263 30.23 -1.97 13.62
CA LYS A 263 29.58 -1.58 12.36
C LYS A 263 28.18 -1.06 12.65
N GLY A 264 27.80 0.02 12.00
CA GLY A 264 26.49 0.64 12.14
C GLY A 264 26.09 1.42 10.90
N VAL A 265 24.90 1.99 10.95
CA VAL A 265 24.35 2.88 9.91
C VAL A 265 24.33 4.30 10.46
N ASP A 266 24.83 5.25 9.69
CA ASP A 266 24.86 6.68 10.08
C ASP A 266 23.51 7.39 9.77
N TYR A 267 23.44 8.69 10.03
CA TYR A 267 22.24 9.50 9.80
C TYR A 267 21.81 9.59 8.32
N ASN A 268 22.74 9.39 7.40
CA ASN A 268 22.50 9.46 5.95
C ASN A 268 22.01 8.12 5.38
N GLY A 269 22.19 7.02 6.12
CA GLY A 269 21.93 5.66 5.67
C GLY A 269 23.20 4.86 5.32
N ASP A 270 24.39 5.46 5.46
CA ASP A 270 25.66 4.83 5.07
C ASP A 270 26.18 3.85 6.13
N VAL A 271 26.71 2.71 5.69
CA VAL A 271 27.30 1.70 6.57
C VAL A 271 28.72 2.12 6.97
N THR A 272 28.89 2.49 8.22
CA THR A 272 30.14 2.99 8.79
C THR A 272 30.73 2.01 9.81
N THR A 273 31.97 2.25 10.27
CA THR A 273 32.59 1.49 11.37
C THR A 273 33.17 2.47 12.39
N SER A 274 32.62 2.46 13.60
CA SER A 274 33.07 3.28 14.73
C SER A 274 33.89 2.45 15.69
N ILE A 275 34.77 3.11 16.46
CA ILE A 275 35.62 2.47 17.46
C ILE A 275 35.35 3.11 18.82
N TYR A 276 35.05 2.29 19.81
CA TYR A 276 34.71 2.72 21.17
C TYR A 276 35.65 2.13 22.21
N ASP A 277 36.07 2.95 23.17
CA ASP A 277 37.04 2.61 24.23
C ASP A 277 36.39 2.01 25.50
N ASN A 278 35.06 1.91 25.54
CA ASN A 278 34.31 1.39 26.66
C ASN A 278 32.97 0.77 26.22
N VAL A 279 32.45 -0.15 27.04
CA VAL A 279 31.24 -0.95 26.76
C VAL A 279 30.00 -0.07 26.62
N SER A 280 29.85 0.97 27.44
CA SER A 280 28.67 1.85 27.43
C SER A 280 28.57 2.65 26.13
N ALA A 281 29.69 3.20 25.65
CA ALA A 281 29.73 3.93 24.38
C ALA A 281 29.53 3.00 23.16
N ALA A 282 30.06 1.77 23.21
CA ALA A 282 29.81 0.77 22.17
C ALA A 282 28.32 0.42 22.06
N PHE A 283 27.62 0.21 23.18
CA PHE A 283 26.18 -0.02 23.17
C PHE A 283 25.34 1.22 22.79
N ALA A 284 25.81 2.43 23.12
CA ALA A 284 25.17 3.66 22.65
C ALA A 284 25.21 3.74 21.12
N GLY A 285 26.38 3.55 20.49
CA GLY A 285 26.52 3.55 19.02
C GLY A 285 25.69 2.47 18.31
N VAL A 286 25.51 1.30 18.91
CA VAL A 286 24.56 0.28 18.42
C VAL A 286 23.11 0.77 18.52
N GLY A 287 22.75 1.47 19.58
CA GLY A 287 21.43 2.11 19.75
C GLY A 287 21.17 3.19 18.69
N ASP A 288 22.13 4.09 18.48
CA ASP A 288 22.08 5.14 17.46
C ASP A 288 21.93 4.52 16.05
N SER A 289 22.68 3.46 15.76
CA SER A 289 22.55 2.71 14.51
C SER A 289 21.17 2.06 14.34
N PHE A 290 20.50 1.60 15.41
CA PHE A 290 19.14 1.07 15.30
C PHE A 290 18.10 2.17 15.09
N GLU A 291 18.29 3.36 15.66
CA GLU A 291 17.48 4.56 15.37
C GLU A 291 17.63 4.96 13.89
N ASN A 292 18.86 4.99 13.37
CA ASN A 292 19.13 5.32 11.97
C ASN A 292 18.50 4.29 11.00
N VAL A 293 18.70 2.98 11.22
CA VAL A 293 18.05 1.92 10.41
C VAL A 293 16.53 2.02 10.45
N LYS A 294 15.93 2.27 11.62
CA LYS A 294 14.49 2.51 11.78
C LYS A 294 14.03 3.72 10.94
N ASN A 295 14.81 4.80 10.95
CA ASN A 295 14.48 6.02 10.22
C ASN A 295 14.62 5.82 8.70
N GLU A 296 15.64 5.10 8.23
CA GLU A 296 15.81 4.78 6.80
C GLU A 296 14.66 3.91 6.27
N ILE A 297 14.32 2.85 6.99
CA ILE A 297 13.16 2.01 6.69
C ILE A 297 11.86 2.84 6.68
N ALA A 298 11.75 3.89 7.51
CA ALA A 298 10.60 4.79 7.50
C ALA A 298 10.60 5.77 6.30
N LYS A 299 11.76 6.25 5.84
CA LYS A 299 11.90 7.05 4.61
C LYS A 299 11.47 6.23 3.38
N GLU A 300 12.04 5.03 3.21
CA GLU A 300 11.74 4.13 2.09
C GLU A 300 10.26 3.76 2.04
N ILE A 301 9.67 3.38 3.18
CA ILE A 301 8.22 3.07 3.27
C ILE A 301 7.35 4.32 3.02
N ALA A 302 7.84 5.54 3.26
CA ALA A 302 7.13 6.76 2.90
C ALA A 302 7.21 7.03 1.38
N GLY A 303 8.39 6.82 0.77
CA GLY A 303 8.62 6.92 -0.67
C GLY A 303 7.77 5.96 -1.48
N GLU A 304 7.85 4.65 -1.21
CA GLU A 304 7.01 3.62 -1.88
C GLU A 304 5.50 3.94 -1.80
N ARG A 305 5.07 4.56 -0.69
CA ARG A 305 3.67 4.92 -0.46
C ARG A 305 3.22 6.19 -1.17
N SER A 306 4.13 7.04 -1.65
CA SER A 306 3.78 8.19 -2.50
C SER A 306 3.21 7.73 -3.85
N ASP A 307 3.91 6.78 -4.49
CA ASP A 307 3.65 6.41 -5.88
C ASP A 307 2.78 5.15 -6.02
N SER A 308 2.44 4.50 -4.89
CA SER A 308 1.49 3.38 -4.83
C SER A 308 0.04 3.83 -4.92
N LEU A 309 -0.81 3.06 -5.61
CA LEU A 309 -2.26 3.18 -5.52
C LEU A 309 -2.75 2.67 -4.14
N ASN A 310 -2.93 3.58 -3.19
CA ASN A 310 -3.25 3.25 -1.80
C ASN A 310 -4.77 3.05 -1.56
N TRP A 311 -5.10 2.22 -0.57
CA TRP A 311 -6.46 2.12 -0.02
C TRP A 311 -6.73 3.24 1.01
N SER A 312 -7.74 4.07 0.76
CA SER A 312 -8.26 5.01 1.73
C SER A 312 -9.25 4.32 2.69
N LYS A 313 -9.02 4.46 3.99
CA LYS A 313 -9.95 3.99 5.03
C LYS A 313 -11.17 4.88 5.20
N GLU A 314 -11.07 6.13 4.76
CA GLU A 314 -12.11 7.16 4.85
C GLU A 314 -13.12 6.97 3.71
N ASP A 315 -12.65 6.99 2.47
CA ASP A 315 -13.45 6.74 1.26
C ASP A 315 -13.85 5.26 1.09
N ARG A 316 -13.17 4.35 1.81
CA ARG A 316 -13.35 2.89 1.73
C ARG A 316 -13.13 2.35 0.31
N ALA A 317 -12.12 2.88 -0.38
CA ALA A 317 -11.79 2.57 -1.77
C ALA A 317 -10.28 2.74 -2.03
N PHE A 318 -9.78 2.22 -3.16
CA PHE A 318 -8.48 2.63 -3.70
C PHE A 318 -8.58 4.03 -4.29
N VAL A 319 -7.69 4.94 -3.90
CA VAL A 319 -7.72 6.35 -4.31
C VAL A 319 -6.61 6.68 -5.31
N ALA A 320 -7.00 6.99 -6.56
CA ALA A 320 -6.10 7.40 -7.63
C ALA A 320 -5.73 8.90 -7.51
N GLN A 321 -5.19 9.31 -6.36
CA GLN A 321 -4.70 10.66 -6.10
C GLN A 321 -3.17 10.65 -6.01
N HIS A 322 -2.51 11.60 -6.66
CA HIS A 322 -1.04 11.70 -6.68
C HIS A 322 -0.57 13.16 -6.60
N GLY A 323 0.72 13.35 -6.27
CA GLY A 323 1.34 14.64 -6.01
C GLY A 323 0.91 15.30 -4.69
N GLU A 324 1.60 16.38 -4.30
CA GLU A 324 1.36 17.10 -3.04
C GLU A 324 -0.09 17.58 -2.89
N ASN A 325 -0.69 18.04 -4.00
CA ASN A 325 -2.08 18.51 -4.07
C ASN A 325 -3.11 17.38 -4.07
N LYS A 326 -2.70 16.10 -4.05
CA LYS A 326 -3.57 14.91 -4.12
C LYS A 326 -4.57 14.94 -5.27
N SER A 327 -4.14 15.42 -6.44
CA SER A 327 -4.99 15.53 -7.62
C SER A 327 -5.37 14.16 -8.19
N SER A 328 -6.64 14.00 -8.56
CA SER A 328 -7.14 12.81 -9.25
C SER A 328 -6.35 12.56 -10.54
N SER A 329 -5.83 11.35 -10.68
CA SER A 329 -4.87 10.94 -11.70
C SER A 329 -5.44 9.90 -12.65
N LYS A 330 -4.91 9.85 -13.87
CA LYS A 330 -5.35 8.86 -14.89
C LYS A 330 -4.82 7.48 -14.56
N LEU A 331 -5.69 6.47 -14.55
CA LEU A 331 -5.28 5.07 -14.69
C LEU A 331 -5.15 4.77 -16.19
N THR A 332 -4.02 4.21 -16.61
CA THR A 332 -3.67 3.94 -18.01
C THR A 332 -3.07 2.55 -18.16
N SER A 333 -2.84 2.10 -19.40
CA SER A 333 -2.38 0.73 -19.73
C SER A 333 -3.31 -0.38 -19.21
N LEU A 334 -4.58 -0.04 -18.97
CA LEU A 334 -5.65 -1.00 -18.68
C LEU A 334 -5.98 -1.83 -19.92
N LEU A 335 -6.24 -3.12 -19.72
CA LEU A 335 -6.87 -3.97 -20.73
C LEU A 335 -8.36 -3.63 -20.86
N ASP A 336 -8.96 -3.92 -22.01
CA ASP A 336 -10.41 -3.80 -22.21
C ASP A 336 -11.16 -4.78 -21.29
N GLY A 337 -11.98 -4.25 -20.38
CA GLY A 337 -12.73 -5.05 -19.41
C GLY A 337 -13.89 -5.83 -20.03
N THR A 338 -14.29 -6.94 -19.42
CA THR A 338 -15.41 -7.75 -19.91
C THR A 338 -16.72 -6.96 -19.77
N ILE A 339 -17.51 -6.85 -20.85
CA ILE A 339 -18.83 -6.19 -20.80
C ILE A 339 -19.92 -7.25 -20.67
N ASN A 340 -20.43 -7.44 -19.47
CA ASN A 340 -21.62 -8.24 -19.15
C ASN A 340 -22.28 -7.73 -17.85
N ASN A 341 -23.45 -8.26 -17.49
CA ASN A 341 -24.26 -7.82 -16.35
C ASN A 341 -23.66 -8.09 -14.96
N ASN A 342 -22.63 -8.94 -14.86
CA ASN A 342 -21.99 -9.36 -13.60
C ASN A 342 -20.51 -8.95 -13.55
N SER A 343 -20.03 -8.12 -14.48
CA SER A 343 -18.61 -7.76 -14.57
C SER A 343 -18.16 -6.80 -13.48
N THR A 344 -16.96 -7.02 -12.96
CA THR A 344 -16.22 -6.14 -12.04
C THR A 344 -15.01 -5.48 -12.71
N ASP A 345 -14.80 -5.72 -14.01
CA ASP A 345 -13.66 -5.16 -14.75
C ASP A 345 -13.81 -3.64 -14.99
N ALA A 346 -12.69 -2.92 -14.93
CA ALA A 346 -12.64 -1.52 -15.35
C ALA A 346 -12.76 -1.40 -16.88
N VAL A 347 -13.64 -0.52 -17.36
CA VAL A 347 -13.79 -0.24 -18.80
C VAL A 347 -12.80 0.84 -19.28
N THR A 348 -12.26 0.67 -20.49
CA THR A 348 -11.32 1.62 -21.09
C THR A 348 -12.03 2.71 -21.90
N GLY A 349 -11.31 3.83 -22.15
CA GLY A 349 -11.79 4.87 -23.06
C GLY A 349 -12.04 4.38 -24.50
N LYS A 350 -11.34 3.32 -24.94
CA LYS A 350 -11.55 2.65 -26.24
C LYS A 350 -12.94 2.02 -26.30
N GLN A 351 -13.35 1.32 -25.23
CA GLN A 351 -14.68 0.68 -25.17
C GLN A 351 -15.81 1.72 -25.15
N LEU A 352 -15.63 2.80 -24.39
CA LEU A 352 -16.58 3.91 -24.36
C LEU A 352 -16.68 4.64 -25.71
N HIS A 353 -15.57 4.84 -26.42
CA HIS A 353 -15.58 5.39 -27.78
C HIS A 353 -16.29 4.46 -28.77
N ILE A 354 -16.05 3.14 -28.72
CA ILE A 354 -16.76 2.16 -29.56
C ILE A 354 -18.28 2.24 -29.33
N LEU A 355 -18.72 2.34 -28.07
CA LEU A 355 -20.14 2.53 -27.73
C LEU A 355 -20.73 3.82 -28.31
N GLY A 356 -20.08 4.98 -28.06
CA GLY A 356 -20.55 6.27 -28.58
C GLY A 356 -20.56 6.34 -30.11
N ASN A 357 -19.52 5.83 -30.77
CA ASN A 357 -19.43 5.76 -32.23
C ASN A 357 -20.51 4.82 -32.82
N SER A 358 -20.89 3.76 -32.11
CA SER A 358 -21.99 2.88 -32.51
C SER A 358 -23.36 3.57 -32.39
N ILE A 359 -23.61 4.27 -31.28
CA ILE A 359 -24.84 5.05 -31.07
C ILE A 359 -24.95 6.20 -32.08
N ALA A 360 -23.85 6.88 -32.40
CA ALA A 360 -23.81 7.93 -33.43
C ALA A 360 -24.25 7.40 -34.80
N LYS A 361 -23.73 6.23 -35.21
CA LYS A 361 -24.14 5.54 -36.44
C LYS A 361 -25.61 5.12 -36.44
N SER A 362 -26.16 4.73 -35.29
CA SER A 362 -27.58 4.40 -35.15
C SER A 362 -28.51 5.62 -35.22
N LEU A 363 -28.05 6.81 -34.83
CA LEU A 363 -28.79 8.07 -34.96
C LEU A 363 -28.74 8.64 -36.38
N GLY A 364 -27.64 8.41 -37.11
CA GLY A 364 -27.45 8.96 -38.46
C GLY A 364 -27.36 10.48 -38.46
N GLY A 365 -27.84 11.14 -39.52
CA GLY A 365 -27.93 12.61 -39.57
C GLY A 365 -26.61 13.34 -39.30
N ASN A 366 -25.47 12.80 -39.73
CA ASN A 366 -24.13 13.32 -39.43
C ASN A 366 -23.72 13.37 -37.94
N THR A 367 -24.46 12.67 -37.04
CA THR A 367 -24.06 12.50 -35.64
C THR A 367 -22.66 11.86 -35.54
N SER A 368 -21.83 12.34 -34.62
CA SER A 368 -20.54 11.70 -34.29
C SER A 368 -20.22 11.80 -32.80
N TYR A 369 -19.27 10.98 -32.34
CA TYR A 369 -18.76 10.98 -30.97
C TYR A 369 -17.23 10.94 -30.98
N GLU A 370 -16.61 12.10 -30.84
CA GLU A 370 -15.17 12.29 -31.01
C GLU A 370 -14.53 12.99 -29.81
N ASN A 371 -13.39 12.48 -29.36
CA ASN A 371 -12.62 13.01 -28.21
C ASN A 371 -13.44 13.21 -26.90
N GLY A 372 -14.54 12.46 -26.73
CA GLY A 372 -15.45 12.56 -25.58
C GLY A 372 -16.64 13.51 -25.79
N THR A 373 -16.73 14.18 -26.94
CA THR A 373 -17.77 15.16 -27.28
C THR A 373 -18.72 14.60 -28.32
N TRP A 374 -20.01 14.90 -28.17
CA TRP A 374 -21.05 14.61 -29.16
C TRP A 374 -21.21 15.74 -30.16
N ILE A 375 -21.30 15.40 -31.45
CA ILE A 375 -21.92 16.25 -32.47
C ILE A 375 -23.35 15.77 -32.65
N THR A 376 -24.33 16.66 -32.45
CA THR A 376 -25.76 16.35 -32.56
C THR A 376 -26.16 15.99 -33.99
N PRO A 377 -27.20 15.16 -34.19
CA PRO A 377 -27.74 14.93 -35.52
C PRO A 377 -28.23 16.23 -36.18
N THR A 378 -28.32 16.19 -37.50
CA THR A 378 -28.93 17.18 -38.37
C THR A 378 -29.76 16.42 -39.40
N PHE A 379 -31.08 16.47 -39.25
CA PHE A 379 -32.03 15.86 -40.17
C PHE A 379 -32.65 16.94 -41.05
N THR A 380 -32.43 16.84 -42.37
CA THR A 380 -33.08 17.70 -43.37
C THR A 380 -34.27 16.98 -43.98
N PHE A 381 -35.42 17.64 -44.04
CA PHE A 381 -36.65 17.10 -44.63
C PHE A 381 -37.34 18.16 -45.48
N GLU A 382 -37.82 17.77 -46.66
CA GLU A 382 -38.60 18.63 -47.55
C GLU A 382 -40.07 18.23 -47.46
N GLY A 383 -40.92 19.20 -47.13
CA GLY A 383 -42.34 18.97 -46.87
C GLY A 383 -43.19 20.18 -47.21
N LEU A 384 -44.51 20.00 -47.14
CA LEU A 384 -45.46 21.07 -47.41
C LEU A 384 -45.57 21.99 -46.20
N ASN A 385 -45.42 23.30 -46.40
CA ASN A 385 -45.61 24.32 -45.37
C ASN A 385 -47.12 24.61 -45.14
N SER A 386 -47.43 25.54 -44.24
CA SER A 386 -48.81 25.95 -43.91
C SER A 386 -49.57 26.64 -45.06
N ASN A 387 -48.87 27.04 -46.12
CA ASN A 387 -49.38 27.86 -47.21
C ASN A 387 -49.59 27.05 -48.51
N GLY A 388 -49.12 25.80 -48.55
CA GLY A 388 -49.13 24.94 -49.73
C GLY A 388 -47.81 24.88 -50.51
N ASP A 389 -46.76 25.60 -50.10
CA ASP A 389 -45.45 25.53 -50.75
C ASP A 389 -44.61 24.35 -50.21
N ILE A 390 -43.72 23.80 -51.05
CA ILE A 390 -42.68 22.87 -50.61
C ILE A 390 -41.53 23.68 -49.99
N ALA A 391 -41.09 23.29 -48.79
CA ALA A 391 -39.98 23.92 -48.08
C ALA A 391 -39.08 22.89 -47.40
N THR A 392 -37.76 23.13 -47.44
CA THR A 392 -36.76 22.38 -46.68
C THR A 392 -36.71 22.87 -45.23
N ALA A 393 -36.78 21.95 -44.27
CA ALA A 393 -36.62 22.22 -42.85
C ALA A 393 -35.51 21.34 -42.24
N THR A 394 -34.87 21.84 -41.18
CA THR A 394 -33.73 21.20 -40.51
C THR A 394 -34.04 21.00 -39.03
N TYR A 395 -33.72 19.81 -38.51
CA TYR A 395 -34.01 19.40 -37.14
C TYR A 395 -32.77 18.78 -36.48
N ASP A 396 -32.51 19.17 -35.23
CA ASP A 396 -31.34 18.75 -34.43
C ASP A 396 -31.56 17.44 -33.65
N ASN A 397 -32.79 16.90 -33.69
CA ASN A 397 -33.18 15.68 -32.99
C ASN A 397 -34.32 14.92 -33.68
N VAL A 398 -34.40 13.62 -33.38
CA VAL A 398 -35.33 12.66 -34.03
C VAL A 398 -36.81 13.02 -33.78
N ALA A 399 -37.16 13.49 -32.59
CA ALA A 399 -38.54 13.82 -32.25
C ALA A 399 -39.03 15.09 -32.98
N ALA A 400 -38.18 16.11 -33.10
CA ALA A 400 -38.47 17.30 -33.90
C ALA A 400 -38.59 16.97 -35.40
N ALA A 401 -37.73 16.09 -35.93
CA ALA A 401 -37.82 15.63 -37.32
C ALA A 401 -39.15 14.92 -37.60
N PHE A 402 -39.58 13.97 -36.77
CA PHE A 402 -40.87 13.30 -36.93
C PHE A 402 -42.07 14.25 -36.73
N SER A 403 -41.96 15.25 -35.85
CA SER A 403 -42.96 16.32 -35.73
C SER A 403 -43.08 17.13 -37.02
N GLY A 404 -41.96 17.49 -37.65
CA GLY A 404 -41.91 18.12 -38.97
C GLY A 404 -42.62 17.32 -40.07
N VAL A 405 -42.33 16.01 -40.15
CA VAL A 405 -42.99 15.09 -41.07
C VAL A 405 -44.51 15.02 -40.80
N GLY A 406 -44.92 14.92 -39.54
CA GLY A 406 -46.33 14.90 -39.14
C GLY A 406 -47.08 16.19 -39.51
N ASN A 407 -46.44 17.34 -39.34
CA ASN A 407 -47.00 18.64 -39.76
C ASN A 407 -47.14 18.71 -41.30
N SER A 408 -46.13 18.24 -42.05
CA SER A 408 -46.22 18.15 -43.52
C SER A 408 -47.36 17.24 -43.98
N PHE A 409 -47.60 16.08 -43.34
CA PHE A 409 -48.75 15.24 -43.68
C PHE A 409 -50.09 15.91 -43.35
N THR A 410 -50.17 16.69 -42.27
CA THR A 410 -51.36 17.53 -41.98
C THR A 410 -51.58 18.58 -43.06
N ASN A 411 -50.52 19.26 -43.51
CA ASN A 411 -50.61 20.27 -44.56
C ASN A 411 -51.01 19.67 -45.91
N VAL A 412 -50.43 18.54 -46.31
CA VAL A 412 -50.82 17.78 -47.53
C VAL A 412 -52.28 17.34 -47.46
N LYS A 413 -52.76 16.86 -46.31
CA LYS A 413 -54.18 16.51 -46.11
C LYS A 413 -55.09 17.73 -46.30
N ASN A 414 -54.71 18.87 -45.73
CA ASN A 414 -55.49 20.11 -45.84
C ASN A 414 -55.55 20.58 -47.30
N GLU A 415 -54.41 20.57 -48.00
CA GLU A 415 -54.35 21.01 -49.40
C GLU A 415 -55.15 20.09 -50.34
N ILE A 416 -55.05 18.77 -50.18
CA ILE A 416 -55.92 17.81 -50.90
C ILE A 416 -57.41 18.09 -50.60
N THR A 417 -57.75 18.46 -49.36
CA THR A 417 -59.12 18.82 -49.00
C THR A 417 -59.57 20.11 -49.70
N ASN A 418 -58.72 21.14 -49.76
CA ASN A 418 -58.98 22.39 -50.49
C ASN A 418 -59.23 22.14 -51.98
N GLN A 419 -58.33 21.40 -52.64
CA GLN A 419 -58.44 21.07 -54.07
C GLN A 419 -59.71 20.26 -54.38
N ILE A 420 -60.11 19.33 -53.49
CA ILE A 420 -61.38 18.61 -53.62
C ILE A 420 -62.60 19.53 -53.43
N MET A 421 -62.52 20.56 -52.59
CA MET A 421 -63.60 21.55 -52.44
C MET A 421 -63.70 22.46 -53.67
N HIS A 422 -62.59 22.98 -54.20
CA HIS A 422 -62.57 23.75 -55.45
C HIS A 422 -63.14 22.93 -56.62
N ALA A 423 -62.66 21.70 -56.82
CA ALA A 423 -63.16 20.82 -57.88
C ALA A 423 -64.67 20.49 -57.75
N LYS A 424 -65.23 20.51 -56.53
CA LYS A 424 -66.68 20.37 -56.30
C LYS A 424 -67.46 21.65 -56.59
N ASN A 425 -66.95 22.81 -56.18
CA ASN A 425 -67.60 24.10 -56.42
C ASN A 425 -67.73 24.41 -57.92
N ASP A 426 -66.68 24.07 -58.70
CA ASP A 426 -66.62 24.35 -60.14
C ASP A 426 -67.32 23.28 -61.01
N SER A 427 -67.82 22.19 -60.40
CA SER A 427 -68.46 21.06 -61.10
C SER A 427 -69.98 21.20 -61.23
N LEU A 428 -70.53 20.69 -62.33
CA LEU A 428 -71.97 20.39 -62.43
C LEU A 428 -72.30 19.18 -61.54
N LEU A 429 -72.69 19.45 -60.28
CA LEU A 429 -73.04 18.41 -59.31
C LEU A 429 -74.49 17.94 -59.46
N TRP A 430 -74.70 16.65 -59.19
CA TRP A 430 -76.02 16.09 -58.90
C TRP A 430 -76.51 16.58 -57.53
N SER A 431 -77.79 16.95 -57.44
CA SER A 431 -78.42 17.39 -56.20
C SER A 431 -79.61 16.48 -55.84
N GLU A 432 -79.46 15.75 -54.74
CA GLU A 432 -80.48 14.81 -54.23
C GLU A 432 -81.78 15.51 -53.80
N SER A 433 -81.76 16.82 -53.52
CA SER A 433 -82.98 17.55 -53.15
C SER A 433 -83.91 17.82 -54.33
N VAL A 434 -83.38 17.86 -55.55
CA VAL A 434 -84.12 18.12 -56.80
C VAL A 434 -84.03 16.97 -57.82
N HIS A 435 -83.25 15.92 -57.52
CA HIS A 435 -83.04 14.74 -58.38
C HIS A 435 -82.58 15.12 -59.81
N ALA A 436 -81.63 16.06 -59.90
CA ALA A 436 -81.09 16.56 -61.16
C ALA A 436 -79.64 17.07 -61.00
N PHE A 437 -78.92 17.20 -62.12
CA PHE A 437 -77.70 18.02 -62.17
C PHE A 437 -78.07 19.51 -62.16
N VAL A 438 -77.39 20.32 -61.35
CA VAL A 438 -77.78 21.73 -61.14
C VAL A 438 -76.69 22.68 -61.64
N ALA A 439 -77.07 23.58 -62.55
CA ALA A 439 -76.22 24.66 -63.05
C ALA A 439 -76.23 25.91 -62.14
N SER A 440 -76.00 25.70 -60.84
CA SER A 440 -75.92 26.78 -59.83
C SER A 440 -74.50 26.85 -59.26
N HIS A 441 -73.76 27.89 -59.64
CA HIS A 441 -72.52 28.26 -58.97
C HIS A 441 -72.88 28.99 -57.67
N SER A 442 -72.36 28.53 -56.53
CA SER A 442 -72.52 29.16 -55.22
C SER A 442 -71.24 28.96 -54.41
N ASP A 443 -70.96 29.87 -53.48
CA ASP A 443 -69.83 29.73 -52.54
C ASP A 443 -70.01 28.53 -51.58
N ILE A 444 -71.23 27.98 -51.48
CA ILE A 444 -71.55 26.79 -50.70
C ILE A 444 -71.87 25.61 -51.66
N PRO A 445 -71.01 24.58 -51.74
CA PRO A 445 -71.23 23.47 -52.68
C PRO A 445 -72.56 22.75 -52.43
N GLY A 446 -73.34 22.58 -53.50
CA GLY A 446 -74.62 21.86 -53.47
C GLY A 446 -75.82 22.67 -52.96
N GLN A 447 -75.66 23.95 -52.59
CA GLN A 447 -76.80 24.83 -52.31
C GLN A 447 -77.20 25.66 -53.54
N ILE A 448 -78.51 25.74 -53.79
CA ILE A 448 -79.07 26.69 -54.74
C ILE A 448 -79.01 28.08 -54.08
N PRO A 449 -78.36 29.08 -54.68
CA PRO A 449 -78.26 30.41 -54.11
C PRO A 449 -79.65 31.07 -54.03
N ALA A 450 -79.91 31.77 -52.92
CA ALA A 450 -81.24 32.31 -52.60
C ALA A 450 -81.72 33.44 -53.51
N ASP A 451 -80.86 33.94 -54.42
CA ASP A 451 -81.19 34.92 -55.44
C ASP A 451 -81.70 34.30 -56.76
N GLY A 452 -81.59 32.97 -56.92
CA GLY A 452 -81.99 32.28 -58.15
C GLY A 452 -81.05 32.51 -59.33
N SER A 453 -79.76 32.76 -59.09
CA SER A 453 -78.75 33.01 -60.14
C SER A 453 -78.45 31.78 -61.02
N TYR A 454 -79.27 31.57 -62.06
CA TYR A 454 -79.09 30.54 -63.09
C TYR A 454 -77.84 30.79 -63.95
N ASN A 455 -76.96 29.79 -64.06
CA ASN A 455 -75.74 29.90 -64.86
C ASN A 455 -75.92 29.34 -66.27
N LYS A 456 -75.22 29.94 -67.24
CA LYS A 456 -75.26 29.51 -68.65
C LYS A 456 -74.27 28.38 -68.89
N ILE A 457 -74.75 27.16 -69.13
CA ILE A 457 -73.95 26.14 -69.81
C ILE A 457 -73.70 26.64 -71.25
N LYS A 458 -72.45 26.57 -71.72
CA LYS A 458 -72.01 27.11 -73.01
C LYS A 458 -71.21 26.06 -73.78
N TYR A 459 -70.98 26.32 -75.07
CA TYR A 459 -70.27 25.41 -75.98
C TYR A 459 -70.96 24.04 -76.17
N LEU A 460 -72.28 24.00 -75.98
CA LEU A 460 -73.11 22.86 -76.43
C LEU A 460 -73.10 22.82 -77.96
N GLN A 461 -72.72 21.67 -78.50
CA GLN A 461 -72.95 21.34 -79.91
C GLN A 461 -74.46 21.26 -80.19
N ASP A 462 -74.86 21.42 -81.45
CA ASP A 462 -76.23 21.16 -81.89
C ASP A 462 -76.62 19.70 -81.59
N GLY A 463 -77.63 19.49 -80.74
CA GLY A 463 -78.15 18.16 -80.40
C GLY A 463 -79.11 17.59 -81.44
N ASP A 464 -79.35 16.28 -81.46
CA ASP A 464 -80.32 15.69 -82.39
C ASP A 464 -81.75 16.20 -82.14
N ILE A 465 -82.48 16.49 -83.23
CA ILE A 465 -83.87 16.97 -83.19
C ILE A 465 -84.78 15.86 -83.73
N SER A 466 -84.93 14.80 -82.94
CA SER A 466 -85.82 13.67 -83.21
C SER A 466 -86.72 13.33 -82.02
N VAL A 467 -87.78 12.56 -82.26
CA VAL A 467 -88.77 12.17 -81.24
C VAL A 467 -88.23 11.21 -80.15
N TYR A 468 -86.98 10.78 -80.27
CA TYR A 468 -86.28 9.93 -79.31
C TYR A 468 -84.99 10.56 -78.76
N SER A 469 -84.72 11.83 -79.09
CA SER A 469 -83.53 12.54 -78.61
C SER A 469 -83.63 12.88 -77.13
N HIS A 470 -82.49 12.80 -76.45
CA HIS A 470 -82.29 13.30 -75.09
C HIS A 470 -81.17 14.37 -75.03
N ASP A 471 -80.75 14.88 -76.18
CA ASP A 471 -79.71 15.89 -76.28
C ASP A 471 -80.22 17.27 -75.84
N ALA A 472 -79.36 18.06 -75.20
CA ALA A 472 -79.65 19.43 -74.85
C ALA A 472 -79.52 20.35 -76.08
N ILE A 473 -80.64 20.90 -76.55
CA ILE A 473 -80.64 21.87 -77.66
C ILE A 473 -79.96 23.19 -77.27
N ASN A 474 -79.34 23.85 -78.24
CA ASN A 474 -78.61 25.10 -78.03
C ASN A 474 -79.33 26.33 -78.64
N GLY A 475 -78.70 27.51 -78.48
CA GLY A 475 -79.26 28.78 -78.95
C GLY A 475 -79.34 28.92 -80.48
N SER A 476 -78.42 28.33 -81.24
CA SER A 476 -78.44 28.37 -82.72
C SER A 476 -79.63 27.58 -83.29
N GLN A 477 -79.93 26.43 -82.69
CA GLN A 477 -81.08 25.60 -83.08
C GLN A 477 -82.41 26.31 -82.80
N LEU A 478 -82.57 26.86 -81.59
CA LEU A 478 -83.77 27.61 -81.22
C LEU A 478 -83.94 28.89 -82.05
N TYR A 479 -82.85 29.60 -82.36
CA TYR A 479 -82.88 30.76 -83.25
C TYR A 479 -83.30 30.37 -84.68
N SER A 480 -82.77 29.28 -85.22
CA SER A 480 -83.11 28.80 -86.57
C SER A 480 -84.57 28.36 -86.69
N PHE A 481 -85.13 27.80 -85.62
CA PHE A 481 -86.58 27.54 -85.51
C PHE A 481 -87.38 28.85 -85.48
N GLY A 482 -86.97 29.84 -84.67
CA GLY A 482 -87.62 31.15 -84.59
C GLY A 482 -87.64 31.90 -85.93
N ASP A 483 -86.51 31.93 -86.64
CA ASP A 483 -86.37 32.50 -87.99
C ASP A 483 -87.26 31.78 -89.02
N SER A 484 -87.38 30.45 -88.92
CA SER A 484 -88.30 29.66 -89.76
C SER A 484 -89.77 30.01 -89.49
N VAL A 485 -90.15 30.23 -88.22
CA VAL A 485 -91.50 30.65 -87.82
C VAL A 485 -91.79 32.10 -88.26
N ALA A 486 -90.84 33.02 -88.11
CA ALA A 486 -90.99 34.42 -88.57
C ALA A 486 -91.21 34.48 -90.09
N LYS A 487 -90.45 33.69 -90.86
CA LYS A 487 -90.61 33.55 -92.32
C LYS A 487 -91.98 32.99 -92.72
N TYR A 488 -92.55 32.08 -91.94
CA TYR A 488 -93.90 31.54 -92.18
C TYR A 488 -95.00 32.60 -92.01
N PHE A 489 -94.86 33.53 -91.05
CA PHE A 489 -95.85 34.58 -90.79
C PHE A 489 -95.66 35.88 -91.59
N GLY A 490 -94.53 36.05 -92.31
CA GLY A 490 -94.44 37.00 -93.42
C GLY A 490 -94.29 38.47 -93.04
N GLY A 491 -93.42 38.79 -92.07
CA GLY A 491 -93.05 40.17 -91.74
C GLY A 491 -91.67 40.24 -91.08
N GLY A 492 -90.93 41.33 -91.32
CA GLY A 492 -89.62 41.55 -90.69
C GLY A 492 -89.78 42.09 -89.26
N ALA A 493 -89.94 41.17 -88.31
CA ALA A 493 -90.07 41.41 -86.87
C ALA A 493 -88.95 40.67 -86.10
#